data_AF-A0A1G6GQ72-F1
#
_entry.id   AF-A0A1G6GQ72-F1
#
_cell.length_a   1.000
_cell.length_b   1.000
_cell.length_c   1.000
_cell.angle_alpha   90.00
_cell.angle_beta   90.00
_cell.angle_gamma   90.00
#
_symmetry.space_group_name_H-M   'P 1'
#
loop_
_entity.id
_entity.type
_entity.pdbx_description
1 polymer ?
#
loop_
_entity_poly.entity_id
_entity_poly.type
_entity_poly.pdbx_seq_one_letter_code
_entity_poly.pdbx_strand_id
1 'polypeptide(L)'
;MVEVTLPAGFLTKVSQTATDRAHGWDAVADVLTSPDATLVDRLRSGALAQTWRDSTGWLGEDAHVLTAELMSLDVYARGASRRTADADLADLRSGYAALVARDAGLVASIRELADLCREEAAAWTDARSDEAKASRVGQQDFITARLVPALPDLGGRLALEAEASVWRLLGRVMLGLLSADTGKDFQRAVLGEDRGRRRRSARG
;
A
#
# COMPACT_ATOMS: atom_id res chain seq x y z
N MET A 1 3.32 -29.36 -29.42
CA MET A 1 2.64 -28.42 -28.52
C MET A 1 2.31 -27.18 -29.33
N VAL A 2 1.06 -26.70 -29.29
CA VAL A 2 0.68 -25.47 -30.00
C VAL A 2 1.07 -24.29 -29.11
N GLU A 3 1.97 -23.45 -29.59
CA GLU A 3 2.37 -22.24 -28.91
C GLU A 3 1.23 -21.22 -29.01
N VAL A 4 0.61 -20.90 -27.88
CA VAL A 4 -0.48 -19.91 -27.82
C VAL A 4 0.16 -18.53 -27.65
N THR A 5 0.24 -17.77 -28.74
CA THR A 5 0.68 -16.37 -28.69
C THR A 5 -0.41 -15.51 -28.06
N LEU A 6 -0.06 -14.79 -26.98
CA LEU A 6 -0.98 -13.87 -26.32
C LEU A 6 -1.11 -12.56 -27.12
N PRO A 7 -2.29 -11.92 -27.16
CA PRO A 7 -2.45 -10.62 -27.83
C PRO A 7 -1.57 -9.53 -27.20
N ALA A 8 -0.98 -8.65 -28.02
CA ALA A 8 -0.11 -7.57 -27.54
C ALA A 8 -0.78 -6.66 -26.49
N GLY A 9 -2.06 -6.31 -26.71
CA GLY A 9 -2.82 -5.49 -25.74
C GLY A 9 -3.03 -6.18 -24.39
N PHE A 10 -3.07 -7.52 -24.35
CA PHE A 10 -3.09 -8.27 -23.10
C PHE A 10 -1.75 -8.13 -22.38
N LEU A 11 -0.64 -8.39 -23.07
CA LEU A 11 0.72 -8.30 -22.52
C LEU A 11 1.03 -6.92 -21.93
N THR A 12 0.67 -5.83 -22.64
CA THR A 12 0.81 -4.46 -22.13
C THR A 12 0.03 -4.26 -20.83
N LYS A 13 -1.22 -4.73 -20.75
CA LYS A 13 -2.05 -4.53 -19.57
C LYS A 13 -1.50 -5.27 -18.34
N VAL A 14 -1.07 -6.53 -18.49
CA VAL A 14 -0.53 -7.31 -17.37
C VAL A 14 0.86 -6.82 -16.93
N SER A 15 1.70 -6.37 -17.87
CA SER A 15 2.98 -5.72 -17.55
C SER A 15 2.78 -4.41 -16.78
N GLN A 16 1.84 -3.56 -17.22
CA GLN A 16 1.49 -2.33 -16.52
C GLN A 16 0.94 -2.63 -15.11
N THR A 17 0.08 -3.64 -14.97
CA THR A 17 -0.47 -4.05 -13.67
C THR A 17 0.64 -4.46 -12.69
N ALA A 18 1.62 -5.24 -13.14
CA ALA A 18 2.75 -5.64 -12.31
C ALA A 18 3.64 -4.42 -11.93
N THR A 19 3.84 -3.49 -12.87
CA THR A 19 4.55 -2.22 -12.61
C THR A 19 3.82 -1.35 -11.58
N ASP A 20 2.51 -1.20 -11.72
CA ASP A 20 1.66 -0.44 -10.81
C ASP A 20 1.71 -1.01 -9.39
N ARG A 21 1.66 -2.35 -9.25
CA ARG A 21 1.85 -3.04 -7.98
C ARG A 21 3.21 -2.75 -7.36
N ALA A 22 4.29 -2.78 -8.15
CA ALA A 22 5.63 -2.44 -7.67
C ALA A 22 5.67 -1.02 -7.08
N HIS A 23 5.10 -0.03 -7.78
CA HIS A 23 5.01 1.35 -7.28
C HIS A 23 4.20 1.47 -5.98
N GLY A 24 3.12 0.70 -5.84
CA GLY A 24 2.34 0.64 -4.61
C GLY A 24 3.16 0.18 -3.41
N TRP A 25 3.95 -0.90 -3.58
CA TRP A 25 4.82 -1.43 -2.54
C TRP A 25 6.03 -0.55 -2.24
N ASP A 26 6.62 0.09 -3.26
CA ASP A 26 7.66 1.10 -3.04
C ASP A 26 7.15 2.27 -2.20
N ALA A 27 5.93 2.74 -2.46
CA ALA A 27 5.32 3.80 -1.68
C ALA A 27 5.05 3.37 -0.22
N VAL A 28 4.73 2.09 0.03
CA VAL A 28 4.65 1.57 1.40
C VAL A 28 6.04 1.56 2.05
N ALA A 29 7.07 1.10 1.34
CA ALA A 29 8.45 1.09 1.86
C ALA A 29 8.99 2.50 2.15
N ASP A 30 8.65 3.50 1.31
CA ASP A 30 8.98 4.92 1.54
C ASP A 30 8.38 5.42 2.86
N VAL A 31 7.10 5.12 3.10
CA VAL A 31 6.38 5.51 4.32
C VAL A 31 6.94 4.84 5.57
N LEU A 32 7.42 3.59 5.44
CA LEU A 32 8.02 2.84 6.53
C LEU A 32 9.51 3.11 6.73
N THR A 33 10.10 3.97 5.91
CA THR A 33 11.46 4.50 6.14
C THR A 33 11.38 5.72 7.06
N SER A 34 12.49 6.05 7.73
CA SER A 34 12.58 7.26 8.57
C SER A 34 12.08 8.49 7.80
N PRO A 35 11.06 9.22 8.31
CA PRO A 35 10.48 10.35 7.59
C PRO A 35 11.48 11.48 7.30
N ASP A 36 11.39 11.99 6.07
CA ASP A 36 12.16 13.12 5.56
C ASP A 36 11.25 14.17 4.87
N ALA A 37 11.87 15.23 4.34
CA ALA A 37 11.16 16.30 3.66
C ALA A 37 10.45 15.83 2.38
N THR A 38 10.98 14.82 1.70
CA THR A 38 10.40 14.28 0.46
C THR A 38 9.09 13.55 0.74
N LEU A 39 9.03 12.74 1.80
CA LEU A 39 7.79 12.09 2.23
C LEU A 39 6.72 13.15 2.61
N VAL A 40 7.12 14.19 3.34
CA VAL A 40 6.22 15.30 3.71
C VAL A 40 5.68 16.00 2.47
N ASP A 41 6.53 16.34 1.49
CA ASP A 41 6.09 16.98 0.25
C ASP A 41 5.08 16.11 -0.53
N ARG A 42 5.34 14.81 -0.65
CA ARG A 42 4.42 13.86 -1.32
C ARG A 42 3.08 13.73 -0.61
N LEU A 43 3.05 13.76 0.72
CA LEU A 43 1.81 13.76 1.51
C LEU A 43 1.03 15.06 1.35
N ARG A 44 1.73 16.21 1.36
CA ARG A 44 1.11 17.54 1.28
C ARG A 44 0.59 17.85 -0.12
N SER A 45 1.28 17.42 -1.16
CA SER A 45 0.87 17.57 -2.57
C SER A 45 -0.21 16.56 -2.98
N GLY A 46 -0.42 15.49 -2.21
CA GLY A 46 -1.31 14.39 -2.56
C GLY A 46 -0.70 13.39 -3.56
N ALA A 47 0.57 13.57 -3.96
CA ALA A 47 1.27 12.67 -4.88
C ALA A 47 1.29 11.22 -4.37
N LEU A 48 1.45 11.02 -3.05
CA LEU A 48 1.45 9.67 -2.47
C LEU A 48 0.08 8.96 -2.62
N ALA A 49 -1.01 9.69 -2.40
CA ALA A 49 -2.36 9.14 -2.59
C ALA A 49 -2.61 8.79 -4.06
N GLN A 50 -2.10 9.61 -5.00
CA GLN A 50 -2.19 9.31 -6.42
C GLN A 50 -1.41 8.05 -6.79
N THR A 51 -0.18 7.88 -6.29
CA THR A 51 0.59 6.64 -6.48
C THR A 51 -0.21 5.40 -6.08
N TRP A 52 -0.93 5.44 -4.95
CA TRP A 52 -1.73 4.30 -4.53
C TRP A 52 -3.00 4.07 -5.35
N ARG A 53 -3.67 5.14 -5.83
CA ARG A 53 -4.78 4.99 -6.80
C ARG A 53 -4.31 4.30 -8.07
N ASP A 54 -3.19 4.76 -8.62
CA ASP A 54 -2.63 4.19 -9.84
C ASP A 54 -2.23 2.72 -9.59
N SER A 55 -1.59 2.44 -8.45
CA SER A 55 -1.18 1.07 -8.06
C SER A 55 -2.32 0.07 -7.89
N THR A 56 -3.55 0.55 -7.70
CA THR A 56 -4.73 -0.25 -7.39
C THR A 56 -5.82 -0.16 -8.46
N GLY A 57 -5.60 0.61 -9.53
CA GLY A 57 -6.58 0.79 -10.61
C GLY A 57 -6.94 -0.52 -11.33
N TRP A 58 -6.04 -1.50 -11.32
CA TRP A 58 -6.27 -2.83 -11.88
C TRP A 58 -7.35 -3.66 -11.16
N LEU A 59 -7.69 -3.31 -9.91
CA LEU A 59 -8.76 -3.97 -9.14
C LEU A 59 -10.16 -3.65 -9.69
N GLY A 60 -10.31 -2.62 -10.52
CA GLY A 60 -11.61 -2.22 -11.07
C GLY A 60 -12.59 -1.86 -9.95
N GLU A 61 -13.72 -2.58 -9.90
CA GLU A 61 -14.76 -2.35 -8.88
C GLU A 61 -14.27 -2.62 -7.46
N ASP A 62 -13.30 -3.51 -7.26
CA ASP A 62 -12.74 -3.86 -5.96
C ASP A 62 -11.80 -2.78 -5.39
N ALA A 63 -11.44 -1.76 -6.18
CA ALA A 63 -10.64 -0.62 -5.68
C ALA A 63 -11.33 0.17 -4.56
N HIS A 64 -12.64 -0.04 -4.34
CA HIS A 64 -13.42 0.60 -3.28
C HIS A 64 -12.87 0.33 -1.87
N VAL A 65 -12.11 -0.75 -1.66
CA VAL A 65 -11.48 -1.10 -0.38
C VAL A 65 -10.44 -0.08 0.12
N LEU A 66 -9.96 0.81 -0.76
CA LEU A 66 -9.03 1.88 -0.43
C LEU A 66 -9.64 3.29 -0.59
N THR A 67 -10.81 3.42 -1.21
CA THR A 67 -11.36 4.72 -1.60
C THR A 67 -11.53 5.68 -0.42
N ALA A 68 -12.06 5.21 0.71
CA ALA A 68 -12.32 6.07 1.87
C ALA A 68 -11.02 6.62 2.49
N GLU A 69 -10.00 5.79 2.58
CA GLU A 69 -8.66 6.13 3.07
C GLU A 69 -7.96 7.11 2.14
N LEU A 70 -7.99 6.87 0.82
CA LEU A 70 -7.38 7.73 -0.18
C LEU A 70 -8.06 9.10 -0.24
N MET A 71 -9.40 9.16 -0.15
CA MET A 71 -10.14 10.43 -0.02
C MET A 71 -9.76 11.19 1.26
N SER A 72 -9.51 10.47 2.36
CA SER A 72 -9.08 11.08 3.62
C SER A 72 -7.66 11.64 3.53
N LEU A 73 -6.78 11.01 2.76
CA LEU A 73 -5.46 11.56 2.44
C LEU A 73 -5.57 12.84 1.58
N ASP A 74 -6.54 12.94 0.66
CA ASP A 74 -6.76 14.20 -0.07
C ASP A 74 -7.24 15.33 0.85
N VAL A 75 -8.04 15.00 1.88
CA VAL A 75 -8.43 15.97 2.91
C VAL A 75 -7.19 16.41 3.70
N TYR A 76 -6.30 15.48 4.05
CA TYR A 76 -5.05 15.80 4.71
C TYR A 76 -4.18 16.74 3.85
N ALA A 77 -3.99 16.42 2.57
CA ALA A 77 -3.24 17.22 1.60
C ALA A 77 -3.82 18.64 1.46
N ARG A 78 -5.14 18.77 1.25
CA ARG A 78 -5.81 20.09 1.16
C ARG A 78 -5.70 20.90 2.46
N GLY A 79 -5.68 20.23 3.60
CA GLY A 79 -5.50 20.85 4.92
C GLY A 79 -4.06 21.27 5.22
N ALA A 80 -3.07 20.79 4.45
CA ALA A 80 -1.66 21.01 4.69
C ALA A 80 -1.25 22.50 4.66
N SER A 81 -1.95 23.34 3.90
CA SER A 81 -1.71 24.80 3.84
C SER A 81 -1.87 25.50 5.20
N ARG A 82 -2.54 24.87 6.17
CA ARG A 82 -2.75 25.39 7.54
C ARG A 82 -1.65 24.97 8.52
N ARG A 83 -0.68 24.17 8.09
CA ARG A 83 0.43 23.64 8.91
C ARG A 83 1.76 23.84 8.19
N THR A 84 2.83 23.96 8.95
CA THR A 84 4.18 24.01 8.37
C THR A 84 4.66 22.61 8.00
N ALA A 85 5.53 22.51 6.99
CA ALA A 85 6.15 21.23 6.62
C ALA A 85 7.01 20.65 7.77
N ASP A 86 7.67 21.52 8.54
CA ASP A 86 8.47 21.11 9.70
C ASP A 86 7.61 20.50 10.82
N ALA A 87 6.41 21.04 11.05
CA ALA A 87 5.48 20.46 12.02
C ALA A 87 4.98 19.09 11.57
N ASP A 88 4.60 18.95 10.29
CA ASP A 88 4.23 17.66 9.71
C ASP A 88 5.39 16.64 9.81
N LEU A 89 6.63 17.07 9.54
CA LEU A 89 7.83 16.23 9.66
C LEU A 89 8.08 15.78 11.11
N ALA A 90 7.93 16.69 12.08
CA ALA A 90 8.10 16.38 13.50
C ALA A 90 7.05 15.36 13.97
N ASP A 91 5.79 15.54 13.59
CA ASP A 91 4.69 14.62 13.90
C ASP A 91 4.94 13.23 13.28
N LEU A 92 5.39 13.19 12.01
CA LEU A 92 5.72 11.93 11.34
C LEU A 92 6.89 11.23 12.04
N ARG A 93 7.97 11.94 12.37
CA ARG A 93 9.14 11.37 13.06
C ARG A 93 8.79 10.83 14.45
N SER A 94 7.96 11.54 15.19
CA SER A 94 7.46 11.10 16.50
C SER A 94 6.69 9.78 16.37
N GLY A 95 5.73 9.71 15.45
CA GLY A 95 4.97 8.48 15.20
C GLY A 95 5.83 7.34 14.66
N TYR A 96 6.81 7.64 13.79
CA TYR A 96 7.77 6.64 13.29
C TYR A 96 8.58 6.01 14.44
N ALA A 97 9.16 6.85 15.31
CA ALA A 97 9.96 6.38 16.43
C ALA A 97 9.13 5.51 17.40
N ALA A 98 7.87 5.90 17.65
CA ALA A 98 6.98 5.19 18.55
C ALA A 98 6.42 3.87 17.98
N LEU A 99 6.09 3.83 16.68
CA LEU A 99 5.25 2.77 16.11
C LEU A 99 5.92 1.93 15.03
N VAL A 100 6.86 2.50 14.27
CA VAL A 100 7.41 1.90 13.04
C VAL A 100 8.84 1.42 13.23
N ALA A 101 9.67 2.15 13.99
CA ALA A 101 11.12 1.93 14.06
C ALA A 101 11.53 0.49 14.43
N ARG A 102 10.75 -0.19 15.29
CA ARG A 102 11.01 -1.59 15.66
C ARG A 102 10.84 -2.59 14.52
N ASP A 103 10.07 -2.23 13.50
CA ASP A 103 9.76 -3.05 12.33
C ASP A 103 10.47 -2.53 11.07
N ALA A 104 11.46 -1.62 11.20
CA ALA A 104 12.19 -1.03 10.07
C ALA A 104 12.87 -2.08 9.18
N GLY A 105 13.15 -3.28 9.71
CA GLY A 105 13.66 -4.42 8.94
C GLY A 105 12.70 -4.91 7.84
N LEU A 106 11.39 -4.64 7.95
CA LEU A 106 10.41 -5.03 6.93
C LEU A 106 10.57 -4.24 5.63
N VAL A 107 11.20 -3.06 5.66
CA VAL A 107 11.40 -2.23 4.47
C VAL A 107 12.16 -2.99 3.39
N ALA A 108 13.18 -3.76 3.75
CA ALA A 108 13.95 -4.56 2.80
C ALA A 108 13.08 -5.61 2.10
N SER A 109 12.24 -6.34 2.85
CA SER A 109 11.34 -7.34 2.27
C SER A 109 10.24 -6.71 1.40
N ILE A 110 9.77 -5.52 1.73
CA ILE A 110 8.77 -4.81 0.91
C ILE A 110 9.39 -4.35 -0.41
N ARG A 111 10.65 -3.86 -0.39
CA ARG A 111 11.40 -3.52 -1.61
C ARG A 111 11.66 -4.75 -2.47
N GLU A 112 12.04 -5.86 -1.86
CA GLU A 112 12.22 -7.14 -2.57
C GLU A 112 10.93 -7.58 -3.27
N LEU A 113 9.76 -7.43 -2.63
CA LEU A 113 8.47 -7.68 -3.30
C LEU A 113 8.23 -6.73 -4.48
N ALA A 114 8.56 -5.44 -4.34
CA ALA A 114 8.44 -4.48 -5.43
C ALA A 114 9.36 -4.86 -6.61
N ASP A 115 10.55 -5.37 -6.34
CA ASP A 115 11.48 -5.87 -7.36
C ASP A 115 10.95 -7.14 -8.05
N LEU A 116 10.38 -8.09 -7.30
CA LEU A 116 9.71 -9.27 -7.90
C LEU A 116 8.54 -8.88 -8.82
N CYS A 117 7.79 -7.83 -8.47
CA CYS A 117 6.75 -7.27 -9.32
C CYS A 117 7.32 -6.63 -10.60
N ARG A 118 8.47 -5.95 -10.52
CA ARG A 118 9.18 -5.43 -11.71
C ARG A 118 9.71 -6.55 -12.61
N GLU A 119 10.22 -7.63 -12.02
CA GLU A 119 10.66 -8.82 -12.75
C GLU A 119 9.49 -9.49 -13.49
N GLU A 120 8.32 -9.60 -12.85
CA GLU A 120 7.09 -10.04 -13.50
C GLU A 120 6.72 -9.14 -14.68
N ALA A 121 6.75 -7.81 -14.49
CA ALA A 121 6.45 -6.85 -15.55
C ALA A 121 7.40 -7.02 -16.75
N ALA A 122 8.70 -7.16 -16.50
CA ALA A 122 9.69 -7.41 -17.54
C ALA A 122 9.42 -8.71 -18.30
N ALA A 123 9.09 -9.80 -17.59
CA ALA A 123 8.74 -11.07 -18.22
C ALA A 123 7.49 -10.97 -19.11
N TRP A 124 6.48 -10.21 -18.68
CA TRP A 124 5.30 -9.95 -19.52
C TRP A 124 5.64 -9.13 -20.76
N THR A 125 6.47 -8.10 -20.64
CA THR A 125 6.93 -7.27 -21.77
C THR A 125 7.69 -8.10 -22.81
N ASP A 126 8.51 -9.05 -22.35
CA ASP A 126 9.30 -9.94 -23.22
C ASP A 126 8.50 -11.15 -23.75
N ALA A 127 7.18 -11.20 -23.52
CA ALA A 127 6.30 -12.32 -23.85
C ALA A 127 6.68 -13.68 -23.19
N ARG A 128 7.47 -13.66 -22.11
CA ARG A 128 7.84 -14.84 -21.30
C ARG A 128 6.74 -15.19 -20.29
N SER A 129 5.56 -15.55 -20.82
CA SER A 129 4.33 -15.68 -20.02
C SER A 129 4.38 -16.74 -18.91
N ASP A 130 5.12 -17.82 -19.09
CA ASP A 130 5.24 -18.87 -18.07
C ASP A 130 6.13 -18.44 -16.91
N GLU A 131 7.22 -17.71 -17.20
CA GLU A 131 8.07 -17.12 -16.18
C GLU A 131 7.33 -16.04 -15.38
N ALA A 132 6.53 -15.21 -16.07
CA ALA A 132 5.72 -14.19 -15.41
C ALA A 132 4.66 -14.79 -14.46
N LYS A 133 3.97 -15.87 -14.88
CA LYS A 133 3.05 -16.62 -14.01
C LYS A 133 3.78 -17.26 -12.83
N ALA A 134 4.94 -17.87 -13.06
CA ALA A 134 5.74 -18.46 -11.99
C ALA A 134 6.20 -17.41 -10.97
N SER A 135 6.61 -16.23 -11.45
CA SER A 135 6.94 -15.09 -10.60
C SER A 135 5.74 -14.66 -9.75
N ARG A 136 4.54 -14.56 -10.32
CA ARG A 136 3.34 -14.21 -9.55
C ARG A 136 3.03 -15.19 -8.42
N VAL A 137 3.23 -16.49 -8.64
CA VAL A 137 3.11 -17.51 -7.59
C VAL A 137 4.19 -17.32 -6.53
N GLY A 138 5.45 -17.14 -6.94
CA GLY A 138 6.57 -16.88 -6.04
C GLY A 138 6.38 -15.63 -5.18
N GLN A 139 5.80 -14.56 -5.73
CA GLN A 139 5.42 -13.36 -4.97
C GLN A 139 4.38 -13.68 -3.89
N GLN A 140 3.38 -14.50 -4.19
CA GLN A 140 2.36 -14.89 -3.20
C GLN A 140 2.97 -15.70 -2.04
N ASP A 141 3.87 -16.62 -2.35
CA ASP A 141 4.63 -17.38 -1.36
C ASP A 141 5.52 -16.45 -0.53
N PHE A 142 6.21 -15.50 -1.18
CA PHE A 142 7.02 -14.48 -0.52
C PHE A 142 6.20 -13.63 0.45
N ILE A 143 5.06 -13.07 0.01
CA ILE A 143 4.16 -12.28 0.84
C ILE A 143 3.72 -13.10 2.06
N THR A 144 3.29 -14.34 1.83
CA THR A 144 2.79 -15.23 2.88
C THR A 144 3.88 -15.57 3.91
N ALA A 145 5.11 -15.83 3.45
CA ALA A 145 6.21 -16.22 4.31
C ALA A 145 6.90 -15.05 5.02
N ARG A 146 6.99 -13.87 4.37
CA ARG A 146 7.83 -12.75 4.84
C ARG A 146 7.05 -11.55 5.35
N LEU A 147 5.91 -11.22 4.74
CA LEU A 147 5.17 -9.99 5.06
C LEU A 147 3.98 -10.25 5.98
N VAL A 148 3.17 -11.28 5.69
CA VAL A 148 1.98 -11.62 6.49
C VAL A 148 2.26 -11.83 7.99
N PRO A 149 3.41 -12.38 8.43
CA PRO A 149 3.68 -12.53 9.86
C PRO A 149 3.78 -11.22 10.66
N ALA A 150 4.07 -10.09 10.00
CA ALA A 150 4.39 -8.83 10.69
C ALA A 150 3.58 -7.62 10.20
N LEU A 151 3.31 -7.54 8.89
CA LEU A 151 2.67 -6.37 8.27
C LEU A 151 1.23 -6.12 8.77
N PRO A 152 0.38 -7.14 9.03
CA PRO A 152 -0.92 -6.93 9.63
C PRO A 152 -0.87 -6.30 11.03
N ASP A 153 0.08 -6.74 11.88
CA ASP A 153 0.27 -6.19 13.22
C ASP A 153 0.71 -4.72 13.14
N LEU A 154 1.73 -4.42 12.32
CA LEU A 154 2.19 -3.05 12.09
C LEU A 154 1.06 -2.16 11.55
N GLY A 155 0.29 -2.64 10.57
CA GLY A 155 -0.84 -1.92 10.00
C GLY A 155 -1.94 -1.64 11.02
N GLY A 156 -2.24 -2.62 11.87
CA GLY A 156 -3.16 -2.48 13.00
C GLY A 156 -2.70 -1.41 13.98
N ARG A 157 -1.45 -1.47 14.44
CA ARG A 157 -0.87 -0.47 15.34
C ARG A 157 -0.95 0.93 14.78
N LEU A 158 -0.54 1.13 13.52
CA LEU A 158 -0.68 2.42 12.85
C LEU A 158 -2.13 2.89 12.81
N ALA A 159 -3.07 2.02 12.42
CA ALA A 159 -4.49 2.33 12.25
C ALA A 159 -5.27 2.56 13.57
N LEU A 160 -4.78 2.00 14.67
CA LEU A 160 -5.48 1.96 15.97
C LEU A 160 -4.81 2.84 17.03
N GLU A 161 -3.48 2.85 17.10
CA GLU A 161 -2.72 3.41 18.22
C GLU A 161 -2.08 4.76 17.88
N ALA A 162 -1.87 5.07 16.60
CA ALA A 162 -1.21 6.33 16.23
C ALA A 162 -1.99 7.56 16.69
N GLU A 163 -1.29 8.58 17.18
CA GLU A 163 -1.91 9.85 17.57
C GLU A 163 -2.28 10.68 16.33
N ALA A 164 -1.33 10.84 15.41
CA ALA A 164 -1.53 11.57 14.17
C ALA A 164 -2.47 10.82 13.21
N SER A 165 -3.47 11.52 12.68
CA SER A 165 -4.46 10.94 11.76
C SER A 165 -3.83 10.38 10.49
N VAL A 166 -2.73 10.98 10.01
CA VAL A 166 -2.02 10.50 8.82
C VAL A 166 -1.51 9.07 9.01
N TRP A 167 -0.86 8.76 10.13
CA TRP A 167 -0.40 7.39 10.43
C TRP A 167 -1.56 6.39 10.48
N ARG A 168 -2.72 6.80 11.02
CA ARG A 168 -3.92 5.94 11.00
C ARG A 168 -4.40 5.63 9.58
N LEU A 169 -4.33 6.60 8.67
CA LEU A 169 -4.68 6.40 7.26
C LEU A 169 -3.67 5.50 6.58
N LEU A 170 -2.38 5.73 6.80
CA LEU A 170 -1.28 4.94 6.23
C LEU A 170 -1.38 3.46 6.63
N GLY A 171 -1.68 3.17 7.90
CA GLY A 171 -1.90 1.80 8.37
C GLY A 171 -3.04 1.08 7.62
N ARG A 172 -4.16 1.79 7.37
CA ARG A 172 -5.32 1.22 6.67
C ARG A 172 -5.07 1.01 5.18
N VAL A 173 -4.35 1.93 4.53
CA VAL A 173 -3.94 1.77 3.12
C VAL A 173 -3.04 0.55 2.98
N MET A 174 -2.05 0.39 3.87
CA MET A 174 -1.16 -0.77 3.85
C MET A 174 -1.92 -2.09 4.03
N LEU A 175 -2.88 -2.15 4.96
CA LEU A 175 -3.74 -3.33 5.14
C LEU A 175 -4.60 -3.59 3.90
N GLY A 176 -5.11 -2.55 3.24
CA GLY A 176 -5.90 -2.67 2.02
C GLY A 176 -5.08 -3.19 0.84
N LEU A 177 -3.84 -2.70 0.66
CA LEU A 177 -2.90 -3.20 -0.36
C LEU A 177 -2.55 -4.68 -0.12
N LEU A 178 -2.23 -5.05 1.12
CA LEU A 178 -1.98 -6.43 1.47
C LEU A 178 -3.21 -7.31 1.21
N SER A 179 -4.42 -6.79 1.45
CA SER A 179 -5.66 -7.50 1.18
C SER A 179 -5.87 -7.73 -0.32
N ALA A 180 -5.63 -6.69 -1.13
CA ALA A 180 -5.73 -6.75 -2.58
C ALA A 180 -4.78 -7.80 -3.19
N ASP A 181 -3.54 -7.88 -2.69
CA ASP A 181 -2.55 -8.80 -3.27
C ASP A 181 -2.71 -10.26 -2.82
N THR A 182 -3.30 -10.49 -1.64
CA THR A 182 -3.44 -11.84 -1.07
C THR A 182 -4.86 -12.42 -1.18
N GLY A 183 -5.86 -11.59 -1.49
CA GLY A 183 -7.27 -11.94 -1.42
C GLY A 183 -7.83 -12.13 0.01
N LYS A 184 -7.04 -11.86 1.06
CA LYS A 184 -7.46 -11.96 2.46
C LYS A 184 -7.86 -10.59 2.98
N ASP A 185 -9.02 -10.47 3.64
CA ASP A 185 -9.50 -9.20 4.20
C ASP A 185 -8.78 -8.87 5.53
N PHE A 186 -7.57 -8.31 5.43
CA PHE A 186 -6.79 -7.91 6.61
C PHE A 186 -7.36 -6.66 7.28
N GLN A 187 -8.08 -5.81 6.57
CA GLN A 187 -8.75 -4.66 7.19
C GLN A 187 -9.78 -5.14 8.21
N ARG A 188 -10.67 -6.07 7.83
CA ARG A 188 -11.65 -6.66 8.76
C ARG A 188 -10.98 -7.50 9.84
N ALA A 189 -9.99 -8.32 9.48
CA ALA A 189 -9.33 -9.21 10.43
C ALA A 189 -8.60 -8.45 11.55
N VAL A 190 -7.96 -7.32 11.21
CA VAL A 190 -7.14 -6.53 12.16
C VAL A 190 -7.96 -5.43 12.84
N LEU A 191 -8.85 -4.75 12.10
CA LEU A 191 -9.58 -3.58 12.60
C LEU A 191 -10.97 -3.91 13.15
N GLY A 192 -11.44 -5.15 12.94
CA GLY A 192 -12.78 -5.62 13.28
C GLY A 192 -13.86 -5.16 12.30
N GLU A 193 -15.07 -5.71 12.44
CA GLU A 193 -16.22 -5.45 11.55
C GLU A 193 -16.85 -4.05 11.70
N ASP A 194 -16.45 -3.25 12.69
CA ASP A 194 -17.41 -2.28 13.26
C ASP A 194 -16.84 -0.88 13.57
N ARG A 195 -16.51 -0.12 12.51
CA ARG A 195 -16.42 1.35 12.58
C ARG A 195 -17.58 2.07 11.86
N GLY A 196 -18.51 1.33 11.27
CA GLY A 196 -19.72 1.87 10.61
C GLY A 196 -20.88 2.21 11.56
N ARG A 197 -21.00 1.57 12.74
CA ARG A 197 -22.18 1.76 13.62
C ARG A 197 -22.02 2.70 14.81
N ARG A 198 -20.80 2.97 15.29
CA ARG A 198 -20.60 3.69 16.58
C ARG A 198 -20.83 5.21 16.58
N ARG A 199 -21.23 5.84 15.46
CA ARG A 199 -21.62 7.28 15.45
C ARG A 199 -23.13 7.54 15.48
N ARG A 200 -23.99 6.53 15.43
CA ARG A 200 -25.46 6.71 15.51
C ARG A 200 -26.06 6.53 16.91
N SER A 201 -25.30 6.11 17.91
CA SER A 201 -25.82 5.83 19.27
C SER A 201 -25.43 6.86 20.34
N ALA A 202 -24.73 7.95 20.00
CA ALA A 202 -24.38 9.02 20.95
C ALA A 202 -25.24 10.30 20.80
N ARG A 203 -26.43 10.18 20.19
CA ARG A 203 -27.48 11.23 20.15
C ARG A 203 -28.85 10.62 20.48
N GLY A 204 -28.92 9.92 21.60
CA GLY A 204 -30.16 9.55 22.28
C GLY A 204 -30.19 10.22 23.64
#